data_AF-A0A958U3M1-F1
#
_entry.id   AF-A0A958U3M1-F1
#
_cell.length_a   1.000
_cell.length_b   1.000
_cell.length_c   1.000
_cell.angle_alpha   90.00
_cell.angle_beta   90.00
_cell.angle_gamma   90.00
#
_symmetry.space_group_name_H-M   'P 1'
#
loop_
_entity.id
_entity.type
_entity.pdbx_description
1 polymer ?
#
loop_
_entity_poly.entity_id
_entity_poly.type
_entity_poly.pdbx_seq_one_letter_code
_entity_poly.pdbx_strand_id
1 'polypeptide(L)'
;MKKIILALAAVAVLAISCDNKSKELNEKFTQLMTQKDSLQTVSADLQATFEKMTTMHKQMSEKINAMQPLDSSLLASLAEHEAAFTSQSTVLEGQKKTFEGYVDLATNFAALSAEEKEAQINTIIENNTKMMEENTTLKTLQENMMKAHEGIMAKLNDTTATTNTEKK
;
A
#
# COMPACT_ATOMS: atom_id res chain seq x y z
N MET A 1 4.44 -17.33 -0.42
CA MET A 1 3.98 -16.35 -1.42
C MET A 1 4.61 -16.46 -2.81
N LYS A 2 5.41 -17.49 -3.14
CA LYS A 2 5.96 -17.66 -4.50
C LYS A 2 4.92 -18.10 -5.57
N LYS A 3 3.66 -18.29 -5.22
CA LYS A 3 2.65 -18.95 -6.09
C LYS A 3 1.51 -18.06 -6.57
N ILE A 4 1.39 -16.81 -6.12
CA ILE A 4 0.23 -15.96 -6.47
C ILE A 4 0.60 -14.89 -7.53
N ILE A 5 1.89 -14.67 -7.81
CA ILE A 5 2.34 -13.60 -8.70
C ILE A 5 2.30 -13.99 -10.20
N LEU A 6 2.06 -15.27 -10.54
CA LEU A 6 2.45 -15.79 -11.85
C LEU A 6 1.30 -16.10 -12.83
N ALA A 7 0.28 -15.25 -12.92
CA ALA A 7 -0.82 -15.53 -13.86
C ALA A 7 -1.41 -14.30 -14.53
N LEU A 8 -0.62 -13.31 -14.98
CA LEU A 8 -1.24 -12.06 -15.49
C LEU A 8 -0.46 -11.32 -16.59
N ALA A 9 0.18 -12.06 -17.51
CA ALA A 9 0.75 -11.49 -18.73
C ALA A 9 0.29 -12.29 -19.95
N ALA A 10 -0.99 -12.17 -20.33
CA ALA A 10 -1.47 -12.57 -21.65
C ALA A 10 -2.86 -11.98 -21.93
N VAL A 11 -2.95 -10.68 -22.20
CA VAL A 11 -4.05 -10.16 -23.03
C VAL A 11 -3.45 -9.86 -24.39
N ALA A 12 -3.06 -10.92 -25.10
CA ALA A 12 -2.66 -10.81 -26.49
C ALA A 12 -3.89 -10.49 -27.33
N VAL A 13 -3.72 -9.45 -28.15
CA VAL A 13 -4.68 -8.90 -29.11
C VAL A 13 -5.23 -10.02 -30.01
N LEU A 14 -6.55 -10.22 -30.00
CA LEU A 14 -7.25 -11.05 -30.97
C LEU A 14 -8.22 -10.18 -31.77
N ALA A 15 -8.21 -10.41 -33.08
CA ALA A 15 -8.96 -9.69 -34.10
C ALA A 15 -10.47 -9.79 -33.85
N ILE A 16 -11.14 -8.65 -33.96
CA ILE A 16 -12.47 -8.44 -33.40
C ILE A 16 -13.54 -8.49 -34.50
N SER A 17 -14.53 -9.38 -34.36
CA SER A 17 -15.83 -9.25 -35.03
C SER A 17 -16.78 -8.40 -34.16
N CYS A 18 -17.54 -7.50 -34.78
CA CYS A 18 -18.31 -6.47 -34.08
C CYS A 18 -19.37 -7.02 -33.10
N ASP A 19 -20.01 -8.15 -33.43
CA ASP A 19 -21.02 -8.77 -32.56
C ASP A 19 -20.44 -9.39 -31.28
N ASN A 20 -19.14 -9.73 -31.28
CA ASN A 20 -18.50 -10.41 -30.14
C ASN A 20 -17.68 -9.46 -29.25
N LYS A 21 -17.30 -8.28 -29.76
CA LYS A 21 -16.45 -7.28 -29.08
C LYS A 21 -16.99 -6.88 -27.71
N SER A 22 -18.24 -6.45 -27.66
CA SER A 22 -18.83 -5.91 -26.42
C SER A 22 -18.92 -6.97 -25.31
N LYS A 23 -19.21 -8.22 -25.70
CA LYS A 23 -19.24 -9.35 -24.78
C LYS A 23 -17.85 -9.65 -24.22
N GLU A 24 -16.84 -9.73 -25.08
CA GLU A 24 -15.44 -9.95 -24.67
C GLU A 24 -14.92 -8.84 -23.74
N LEU A 25 -15.29 -7.58 -24.00
CA LEU A 25 -14.93 -6.46 -23.13
C LEU A 25 -15.60 -6.55 -21.75
N ASN A 26 -16.87 -6.97 -21.69
CA ASN A 26 -17.54 -7.20 -20.40
C ASN A 26 -16.89 -8.35 -19.61
N GLU A 27 -16.47 -9.42 -20.29
CA GLU A 27 -15.75 -10.54 -19.66
C GLU A 27 -14.39 -10.08 -19.11
N LYS A 28 -13.61 -9.32 -19.91
CA LYS A 28 -12.34 -8.71 -19.46
C LYS A 28 -12.55 -7.80 -18.26
N PHE A 29 -13.56 -6.93 -18.30
CA PHE A 29 -13.90 -6.05 -17.19
C PHE A 29 -14.22 -6.85 -15.93
N THR A 30 -15.02 -7.91 -16.03
CA THR A 30 -15.36 -8.79 -14.90
C THR A 30 -14.11 -9.43 -14.28
N GLN A 31 -13.18 -9.91 -15.10
CA GLN A 31 -11.90 -10.45 -14.62
C GLN A 31 -11.06 -9.40 -13.90
N LEU A 32 -10.99 -8.17 -14.44
CA LEU A 32 -10.29 -7.06 -13.81
C LEU A 32 -10.94 -6.66 -12.48
N MET A 33 -12.26 -6.73 -12.35
CA MET A 33 -12.95 -6.50 -11.09
C MET A 33 -12.66 -7.59 -10.05
N THR A 34 -12.44 -8.84 -10.46
CA THR A 34 -11.94 -9.87 -9.53
C THR A 34 -10.50 -9.59 -9.07
N GLN A 35 -9.65 -9.04 -9.96
CA GLN A 35 -8.30 -8.62 -9.58
C GLN A 35 -8.31 -7.44 -8.62
N LYS A 36 -9.22 -6.48 -8.81
CA LYS A 36 -9.46 -5.39 -7.87
C LYS A 36 -9.65 -5.94 -6.46
N ASP A 37 -10.53 -6.93 -6.25
CA ASP A 37 -10.83 -7.45 -4.90
C ASP A 37 -9.57 -8.00 -4.21
N SER A 38 -8.71 -8.66 -5.00
CA SER A 38 -7.41 -9.16 -4.52
C SER A 38 -6.46 -8.01 -4.15
N LEU A 39 -6.36 -6.98 -5.00
CA LEU A 39 -5.54 -5.79 -4.73
C LEU A 39 -6.06 -4.99 -3.53
N GLN A 40 -7.37 -4.88 -3.39
CA GLN A 40 -8.02 -4.19 -2.27
C GLN A 40 -7.73 -4.90 -0.94
N THR A 41 -7.73 -6.23 -0.94
CA THR A 41 -7.33 -7.02 0.24
C THR A 41 -5.88 -6.73 0.64
N VAL A 42 -4.95 -6.75 -0.30
CA VAL A 42 -3.54 -6.42 -0.02
C VAL A 42 -3.38 -4.98 0.46
N SER A 43 -4.09 -4.04 -0.13
CA SER A 43 -4.04 -2.62 0.26
C SER A 43 -4.60 -2.41 1.67
N ALA A 44 -5.64 -3.15 2.06
CA ALA A 44 -6.19 -3.14 3.41
C ALA A 44 -5.19 -3.69 4.45
N ASP A 45 -4.47 -4.76 4.12
CA ASP A 45 -3.41 -5.30 4.99
C ASP A 45 -2.25 -4.30 5.18
N LEU A 46 -1.86 -3.61 4.10
CA LEU A 46 -0.85 -2.55 4.15
C LEU A 46 -1.33 -1.34 4.97
N GLN A 47 -2.59 -0.96 4.87
CA GLN A 47 -3.21 0.10 5.68
C GLN A 47 -3.21 -0.27 7.16
N ALA A 48 -3.62 -1.49 7.52
CA ALA A 48 -3.60 -1.96 8.91
C ALA A 48 -2.18 -1.97 9.49
N THR A 49 -1.19 -2.38 8.68
CA THR A 49 0.22 -2.34 9.07
C THR A 49 0.70 -0.90 9.28
N PHE A 50 0.35 0.02 8.37
CA PHE A 50 0.66 1.44 8.50
C PHE A 50 0.10 2.06 9.79
N GLU A 51 -1.14 1.74 10.16
CA GLU A 51 -1.77 2.22 11.40
C GLU A 51 -1.06 1.72 12.66
N LYS A 52 -0.68 0.44 12.66
CA LYS A 52 0.14 -0.14 13.74
C LYS A 52 1.47 0.58 13.86
N MET A 53 2.16 0.81 12.74
CA MET A 53 3.44 1.50 12.70
C MET A 53 3.35 2.94 13.20
N THR A 54 2.29 3.65 12.83
CA THR A 54 2.04 5.03 13.29
C THR A 54 1.87 5.07 14.81
N THR A 55 1.15 4.08 15.38
CA THR A 55 0.99 3.94 16.83
C THR A 55 2.33 3.69 17.52
N MET A 56 3.14 2.77 16.98
CA MET A 56 4.49 2.49 17.49
C MET A 56 5.39 3.72 17.43
N HIS A 57 5.33 4.48 16.32
CA HIS A 57 6.09 5.70 16.14
C HIS A 57 5.77 6.74 17.20
N LYS A 58 4.48 6.95 17.50
CA LYS A 58 4.04 7.87 18.54
C LYS A 58 4.62 7.50 19.92
N GLN A 59 4.54 6.23 20.30
CA GLN A 59 5.10 5.74 21.56
C GLN A 59 6.62 5.92 21.63
N MET A 60 7.31 5.66 20.52
CA MET A 60 8.75 5.85 20.39
C MET A 60 9.13 7.33 20.52
N SER A 61 8.40 8.22 19.86
CA SER A 61 8.59 9.68 19.94
C SER A 61 8.39 10.20 21.37
N GLU A 62 7.34 9.75 22.06
CA GLU A 62 7.11 10.10 23.48
C GLU A 62 8.27 9.67 24.37
N LYS A 63 8.79 8.44 24.19
CA LYS A 63 9.95 7.93 24.95
C LYS A 63 11.23 8.73 24.67
N ILE A 64 11.54 9.01 23.40
CA ILE A 64 12.73 9.79 23.02
C ILE A 64 12.66 11.20 23.61
N ASN A 65 11.51 11.86 23.52
CA ASN A 65 11.35 13.21 24.05
C ASN A 65 11.42 13.29 25.58
N ALA A 66 11.16 12.18 26.28
CA ALA A 66 11.31 12.09 27.73
C ALA A 66 12.75 11.77 28.19
N MET A 67 13.67 11.43 27.28
CA MET A 67 15.06 11.13 27.64
C MET A 67 15.83 12.38 28.06
N GLN A 68 16.70 12.22 29.07
CA GLN A 68 17.76 13.17 29.37
C GLN A 68 19.11 12.46 29.56
N PRO A 69 20.18 12.87 28.83
CA PRO A 69 20.17 13.86 27.75
C PRO A 69 19.42 13.36 26.51
N LEU A 70 18.95 14.29 25.70
CA LEU A 70 18.24 13.99 24.46
C LEU A 70 19.24 13.59 23.35
N ASP A 71 18.99 12.49 22.65
CA ASP A 71 19.87 12.01 21.57
C ASP A 71 19.41 12.57 20.21
N SER A 72 20.19 13.50 19.66
CA SER A 72 19.93 14.13 18.37
C SER A 72 19.86 13.15 17.19
N SER A 73 20.53 12.00 17.26
CA SER A 73 20.46 10.98 16.21
C SER A 73 19.12 10.26 16.21
N LEU A 74 18.51 10.07 17.40
CA LEU A 74 17.17 9.51 17.52
C LEU A 74 16.11 10.51 17.03
N LEU A 75 16.29 11.81 17.29
CA LEU A 75 15.42 12.85 16.72
C LEU A 75 15.47 12.89 15.19
N ALA A 76 16.66 12.79 14.59
CA ALA A 76 16.79 12.74 13.13
C ALA A 76 16.05 11.52 12.54
N SER A 77 16.19 10.34 13.17
CA SER A 77 15.46 9.15 12.76
C SER A 77 13.94 9.30 12.89
N LEU A 78 13.44 10.03 13.90
CA LEU A 78 12.00 10.33 13.98
C LEU A 78 11.53 11.13 12.77
N ALA A 79 12.25 12.19 12.40
CA ALA A 79 11.88 13.04 11.27
C ALA A 79 11.91 12.29 9.93
N GLU A 80 12.90 11.42 9.70
CA GLU A 80 12.96 10.56 8.51
C GLU A 80 11.76 9.62 8.42
N HIS A 81 11.33 9.04 9.55
CA HIS A 81 10.16 8.18 9.59
C HIS A 81 8.85 8.94 9.31
N GLU A 82 8.70 10.19 9.79
CA GLU A 82 7.52 11.02 9.51
C GLU A 82 7.37 11.35 8.01
N ALA A 83 8.49 11.65 7.33
CA ALA A 83 8.49 11.83 5.88
C ALA A 83 8.06 10.55 5.15
N ALA A 84 8.57 9.39 5.60
CA ALA A 84 8.19 8.09 5.05
C ALA A 84 6.70 7.77 5.30
N PHE A 85 6.13 8.13 6.45
CA PHE A 85 4.70 7.96 6.73
C PHE A 85 3.82 8.83 5.84
N THR A 86 4.22 10.09 5.62
CA THR A 86 3.50 10.99 4.71
C THR A 86 3.43 10.42 3.29
N SER A 87 4.54 9.87 2.80
CA SER A 87 4.59 9.20 1.50
C SER A 87 3.68 7.98 1.45
N GLN A 88 3.71 7.11 2.47
CA GLN A 88 2.86 5.91 2.51
C GLN A 88 1.37 6.26 2.55
N SER A 89 0.98 7.23 3.38
CA SER A 89 -0.41 7.68 3.50
C SER A 89 -0.94 8.21 2.18
N THR A 90 -0.12 8.97 1.43
CA THR A 90 -0.51 9.50 0.11
C THR A 90 -0.80 8.38 -0.89
N VAL A 91 0.04 7.34 -0.92
CA VAL A 91 -0.15 6.19 -1.81
C VAL A 91 -1.42 5.43 -1.44
N LEU A 92 -1.60 5.07 -0.15
CA LEU A 92 -2.75 4.31 0.32
C LEU A 92 -4.09 5.04 0.07
N GLU A 93 -4.14 6.35 0.28
CA GLU A 93 -5.31 7.17 -0.03
C GLU A 93 -5.58 7.25 -1.54
N GLY A 94 -4.52 7.32 -2.37
CA GLY A 94 -4.64 7.25 -3.82
C GLY A 94 -5.22 5.91 -4.31
N GLN A 95 -4.79 4.80 -3.71
CA GLN A 95 -5.33 3.47 -4.00
C GLN A 95 -6.81 3.36 -3.63
N LYS A 96 -7.19 3.85 -2.44
CA LYS A 96 -8.59 3.91 -1.99
C LYS A 96 -9.48 4.65 -2.99
N LYS A 97 -9.09 5.86 -3.41
CA LYS A 97 -9.84 6.64 -4.42
C LYS A 97 -9.97 5.91 -5.75
N THR A 98 -8.94 5.19 -6.16
CA THR A 98 -8.98 4.39 -7.39
C THR A 98 -9.98 3.25 -7.27
N PHE A 99 -10.03 2.56 -6.12
CA PHE A 99 -11.02 1.51 -5.88
C PHE A 99 -12.46 2.03 -5.83
N GLU A 100 -12.68 3.21 -5.25
CA GLU A 100 -13.96 3.91 -5.28
C GLU A 100 -14.37 4.20 -6.74
N GLY A 101 -13.45 4.75 -7.54
CA GLY A 101 -13.68 4.96 -8.98
C GLY A 101 -14.04 3.70 -9.75
N TYR A 102 -13.48 2.53 -9.38
CA TYR A 102 -13.87 1.25 -9.98
C TYR A 102 -15.30 0.83 -9.61
N VAL A 103 -15.79 1.16 -8.40
CA VAL A 103 -17.20 0.91 -8.02
C VAL A 103 -18.13 1.76 -8.88
N ASP A 104 -17.80 3.04 -9.03
CA ASP A 104 -18.60 3.98 -9.84
C ASP A 104 -18.63 3.55 -11.31
N LEU A 105 -17.47 3.17 -11.87
CA LEU A 105 -17.37 2.68 -13.23
C LEU A 105 -18.20 1.41 -13.44
N ALA A 106 -18.17 0.46 -12.51
CA ALA A 106 -18.90 -0.81 -12.63
C ALA A 106 -20.42 -0.61 -12.80
N THR A 107 -20.97 0.46 -12.24
CA THR A 107 -22.40 0.79 -12.35
C THR A 107 -22.80 1.17 -13.78
N ASN A 108 -21.89 1.80 -14.53
CA ASN A 108 -22.18 2.39 -15.83
C ASN A 108 -21.44 1.70 -17.00
N PHE A 109 -20.51 0.79 -16.71
CA PHE A 109 -19.64 0.17 -17.71
C PHE A 109 -20.41 -0.48 -18.85
N ALA A 110 -21.51 -1.17 -18.55
CA ALA A 110 -22.32 -1.87 -19.55
C ALA A 110 -22.92 -0.93 -20.61
N ALA A 111 -23.19 0.33 -20.26
CA ALA A 111 -23.81 1.34 -21.12
C ALA A 111 -22.79 2.09 -22.01
N LEU A 112 -21.49 1.90 -21.79
CA LEU A 112 -20.43 2.51 -22.58
C LEU A 112 -20.37 1.92 -24.00
N SER A 113 -19.92 2.72 -24.96
CA SER A 113 -19.51 2.24 -26.29
C SER A 113 -18.33 1.28 -26.19
N ALA A 114 -18.08 0.51 -27.25
CA ALA A 114 -16.97 -0.44 -27.26
C ALA A 114 -15.61 0.26 -27.11
N GLU A 115 -15.46 1.43 -27.72
CA GLU A 115 -14.27 2.26 -27.66
C GLU A 115 -14.05 2.82 -26.25
N GLU A 116 -15.12 3.31 -25.60
CA GLU A 116 -15.06 3.77 -24.20
C GLU A 116 -14.72 2.61 -23.25
N LYS A 117 -15.32 1.42 -23.45
CA LYS A 117 -14.99 0.22 -22.66
C LYS A 117 -13.52 -0.14 -22.79
N GLU A 118 -12.96 -0.12 -24.01
CA GLU A 118 -11.54 -0.39 -24.24
C GLU A 118 -10.64 0.62 -23.52
N ALA A 119 -10.96 1.92 -23.62
CA ALA A 119 -10.21 2.96 -22.92
C ALA A 119 -10.23 2.74 -21.41
N GLN A 120 -11.41 2.46 -20.84
CA GLN A 120 -11.56 2.20 -19.40
C GLN A 120 -10.82 0.93 -18.96
N ILE A 121 -10.88 -0.15 -19.76
CA ILE A 121 -10.12 -1.39 -19.50
C ILE A 121 -8.61 -1.12 -19.46
N ASN A 122 -8.09 -0.35 -20.42
CA ASN A 122 -6.67 -0.01 -20.44
C ASN A 122 -6.26 0.81 -19.21
N THR A 123 -7.06 1.79 -18.81
CA THR A 123 -6.84 2.55 -17.58
C THR A 123 -6.85 1.67 -16.33
N ILE A 124 -7.78 0.70 -16.23
CA ILE A 124 -7.81 -0.25 -15.11
C ILE A 124 -6.54 -1.10 -15.08
N ILE A 125 -6.08 -1.59 -16.24
CA ILE A 125 -4.86 -2.39 -16.33
C ILE A 125 -3.65 -1.57 -15.84
N GLU A 126 -3.48 -0.36 -16.34
CA GLU A 126 -2.38 0.54 -15.95
C GLU A 126 -2.40 0.83 -14.45
N ASN A 127 -3.57 1.17 -13.90
CA ASN A 127 -3.73 1.44 -12.49
C ASN A 127 -3.47 0.19 -11.62
N ASN A 128 -3.96 -0.98 -12.03
CA ASN A 128 -3.71 -2.24 -11.32
C ASN A 128 -2.21 -2.60 -11.32
N THR A 129 -1.52 -2.43 -12.45
CA THR A 129 -0.06 -2.64 -12.54
C THR A 129 0.68 -1.68 -11.60
N LYS A 130 0.34 -0.40 -11.63
CA LYS A 130 0.91 0.61 -10.73
C LYS A 130 0.69 0.25 -9.26
N MET A 131 -0.51 -0.18 -8.87
CA MET A 131 -0.79 -0.60 -7.50
C MET A 131 0.06 -1.80 -7.06
N MET A 132 0.35 -2.74 -7.96
CA MET A 132 1.21 -3.88 -7.62
C MET A 132 2.64 -3.44 -7.30
N GLU A 133 3.17 -2.48 -8.06
CA GLU A 133 4.49 -1.89 -7.83
C GLU A 133 4.51 -1.07 -6.53
N GLU A 134 3.49 -0.27 -6.30
CA GLU A 134 3.29 0.49 -5.06
C GLU A 134 3.19 -0.44 -3.85
N ASN A 135 2.40 -1.51 -3.92
CA ASN A 135 2.24 -2.47 -2.82
C ASN A 135 3.55 -3.17 -2.48
N THR A 136 4.38 -3.45 -3.50
CA THR A 136 5.73 -4.01 -3.27
C THR A 136 6.62 -3.00 -2.56
N THR A 137 6.61 -1.76 -3.01
CA THR A 137 7.38 -0.65 -2.41
C THR A 137 6.95 -0.38 -0.98
N LEU A 138 5.64 -0.25 -0.73
CA LEU A 138 5.05 -0.04 0.58
C LEU A 138 5.45 -1.15 1.54
N LYS A 139 5.32 -2.41 1.11
CA LYS A 139 5.70 -3.54 1.95
C LYS A 139 7.17 -3.50 2.37
N THR A 140 8.09 -3.26 1.42
CA THR A 140 9.52 -3.15 1.74
C THR A 140 9.80 -1.98 2.68
N LEU A 141 9.16 -0.84 2.47
CA LEU A 141 9.30 0.33 3.34
C LEU A 141 8.80 0.03 4.76
N GLN A 142 7.62 -0.60 4.88
CA GLN A 142 7.03 -1.00 6.16
C GLN A 142 7.93 -2.00 6.90
N GLU A 143 8.44 -3.03 6.22
CA GLU A 143 9.35 -4.02 6.80
C GLU A 143 10.64 -3.37 7.34
N ASN A 144 11.23 -2.43 6.60
CA ASN A 144 12.45 -1.74 7.01
C ASN A 144 12.21 -0.80 8.20
N MET A 145 11.14 0.00 8.14
CA MET A 145 10.78 0.88 9.23
C MET A 145 10.41 0.10 10.49
N MET A 146 9.80 -1.08 10.36
CA MET A 146 9.46 -1.90 11.52
C MET A 146 10.68 -2.45 12.23
N LYS A 147 11.68 -2.93 11.49
CA LYS A 147 12.99 -3.28 12.06
C LYS A 147 13.67 -2.09 12.73
N ALA A 148 13.58 -0.90 12.12
CA ALA A 148 14.16 0.32 12.69
C ALA A 148 13.48 0.69 14.02
N HIS A 149 12.14 0.67 14.08
CA HIS A 149 11.38 0.93 15.31
C HIS A 149 11.70 -0.09 16.40
N GLU A 150 11.74 -1.38 16.07
CA GLU A 150 12.11 -2.44 17.03
C GLU A 150 13.52 -2.22 17.60
N GLY A 151 14.49 -1.89 16.74
CA GLY A 151 15.86 -1.60 17.15
C GLY A 151 15.98 -0.36 18.04
N ILE A 152 15.24 0.71 17.74
CA ILE A 152 15.21 1.91 18.58
C ILE A 152 14.54 1.61 19.92
N MET A 153 13.38 0.95 19.92
CA MET A 153 12.66 0.60 21.14
C MET A 153 13.47 -0.32 22.07
N ALA A 154 14.23 -1.26 21.52
CA ALA A 154 15.16 -2.08 22.30
C ALA A 154 16.22 -1.21 23.01
N LYS A 155 16.89 -0.30 22.27
CA LYS A 155 17.87 0.64 22.84
C LYS A 155 17.26 1.53 23.94
N LEU A 156 16.04 2.03 23.70
CA LEU A 156 15.33 2.85 24.68
C LEU A 156 15.04 2.07 25.97
N ASN A 157 14.62 0.80 25.85
CA ASN A 157 14.30 -0.02 27.01
C ASN A 157 15.55 -0.44 27.80
N ASP A 158 16.67 -0.76 27.13
CA ASP A 158 17.96 -1.07 27.77
C ASP A 158 18.55 0.13 28.54
N THR A 159 18.35 1.35 28.01
CA THR A 159 18.79 2.60 28.65
C THR A 159 18.00 2.91 29.94
N THR A 160 16.71 2.56 29.99
CA THR A 160 15.90 2.65 31.22
C THR A 160 16.25 1.61 32.29
N ALA A 161 16.81 0.46 31.92
CA ALA A 161 17.20 -0.58 32.87
C ALA A 161 18.49 -0.21 33.63
N THR A 162 19.46 0.38 32.93
CA THR A 162 20.74 0.81 33.50
C THR A 162 20.60 2.02 34.45
N THR A 163 19.78 3.01 34.11
CA THR A 163 19.52 4.20 34.94
C THR A 163 18.81 3.92 36.27
N ASN A 164 18.06 2.82 36.39
CA ASN A 164 17.43 2.40 37.63
C ASN A 164 18.37 1.58 38.54
N THR A 165 19.46 1.03 38.00
CA THR A 165 20.39 0.18 38.77
C THR A 165 21.45 1.01 39.49
N GLU A 166 21.80 2.19 38.97
CA GLU A 166 22.79 3.10 39.59
C GLU A 166 22.20 4.03 40.69
N LYS A 167 20.89 3.96 40.95
CA LYS A 167 20.21 4.73 42.01
C LYS A 167 19.87 3.91 43.27
N LYS A 168 20.47 2.73 43.46
CA LYS A 168 20.26 1.89 44.64
C LYS A 168 21.50 1.76 45.50
#